data_AF-A0A6J0T3D1-F1
#
_entry.id   AF-A0A6J0T3D1-F1
#
_cell.length_a   1.000
_cell.length_b   1.000
_cell.length_c   1.000
_cell.angle_alpha   90.00
_cell.angle_beta   90.00
_cell.angle_gamma   90.00
#
_symmetry.space_group_name_H-M   'P 1'
#
loop_
_entity.id
_entity.type
_entity.pdbx_description
1 polymer ?
#
loop_
_entity_poly.entity_id
_entity_poly.type
_entity_poly.pdbx_seq_one_letter_code
_entity_poly.pdbx_strand_id
1 'polypeptide(L)'
;MVIEAYNYGQRSFGENYVQELLEKASDSRILSSCPEIKWHFIGHLQKNNVNKLIAVPNLFMLETVDSAKLADKVNASWQKKGSSERLKIMVQVNTSREDSKHGLPPGETVTTVAHILQKCPSLHFVGLMTIGSFGHDLSQGPNPDFQLLISLRQDLCDKLNIPTEDVELSMGMSTDFQHAIEVGSTNVRIGSTIFGERDYSKKPSSDKTPREIKDKRENLPVQEH
;
A
#
# COMPACT_ATOMS: atom_id res chain seq x y z
N MET A 1 12.55 3.52 17.66
CA MET A 1 12.31 3.35 16.21
C MET A 1 11.40 4.43 15.62
N VAL A 2 10.05 4.39 15.74
CA VAL A 2 9.19 5.41 15.08
C VAL A 2 9.49 6.83 15.60
N ILE A 3 9.42 7.04 16.92
CA ILE A 3 9.70 8.35 17.54
C ILE A 3 11.13 8.81 17.24
N GLU A 4 12.07 7.88 17.22
CA GLU A 4 13.47 8.18 16.93
C GLU A 4 13.67 8.66 15.50
N ALA A 5 13.17 7.92 14.50
CA ALA A 5 13.20 8.36 13.10
C ALA A 5 12.45 9.69 12.91
N TYR A 6 11.35 9.90 13.63
CA TYR A 6 10.61 11.17 13.61
C TYR A 6 11.45 12.35 14.11
N ASN A 7 12.24 12.14 15.17
CA ASN A 7 13.18 13.14 15.69
C ASN A 7 14.30 13.48 14.71
N TYR A 8 14.62 12.57 13.78
CA TYR A 8 15.54 12.82 12.66
C TYR A 8 14.86 13.45 11.42
N GLY A 9 13.61 13.91 11.56
CA GLY A 9 12.88 14.62 10.49
C GLY A 9 11.99 13.73 9.63
N GLN A 10 11.96 12.41 9.85
CA GLN A 10 11.05 11.54 9.12
C GLN A 10 9.60 11.88 9.48
N ARG A 11 8.72 11.96 8.48
CA ARG A 11 7.28 12.21 8.70
C ARG A 11 6.39 11.13 8.11
N SER A 12 6.78 10.54 6.97
CA SER A 12 6.01 9.47 6.34
C SER A 12 6.45 8.10 6.84
N PHE A 13 5.51 7.30 7.32
CA PHE A 13 5.77 5.94 7.80
C PHE A 13 4.80 4.96 7.12
N GLY A 14 5.35 3.88 6.57
CA GLY A 14 4.59 2.85 5.87
C GLY A 14 4.34 1.63 6.75
N GLU A 15 3.10 1.12 6.77
CA GLU A 15 2.75 -0.14 7.44
C GLU A 15 2.01 -1.09 6.50
N ASN A 16 2.29 -2.39 6.65
CA ASN A 16 1.70 -3.45 5.81
C ASN A 16 0.43 -4.06 6.40
N TYR A 17 0.27 -4.03 7.73
CA TYR A 17 -0.84 -4.69 8.42
C TYR A 17 -1.71 -3.67 9.12
N VAL A 18 -3.03 -3.69 8.84
CA VAL A 18 -3.97 -2.70 9.37
C VAL A 18 -3.97 -2.70 10.91
N GLN A 19 -3.87 -3.87 11.53
CA GLN A 19 -3.83 -4.00 12.98
C GLN A 19 -2.56 -3.38 13.57
N GLU A 20 -1.39 -3.67 12.99
CA GLU A 20 -0.11 -3.09 13.41
C GLU A 20 -0.10 -1.56 13.26
N LEU A 21 -0.66 -1.06 12.15
CA LEU A 21 -0.81 0.37 11.92
C LEU A 21 -1.73 1.01 12.96
N LEU A 22 -2.89 0.41 13.24
CA LEU A 22 -3.85 0.95 14.21
C LEU A 22 -3.27 0.96 15.63
N GLU A 23 -2.56 -0.09 16.02
CA GLU A 23 -1.86 -0.17 17.32
C GLU A 23 -0.83 0.94 17.46
N LYS A 24 0.05 1.13 16.47
CA LYS A 24 1.07 2.18 16.49
C LYS A 24 0.45 3.59 16.45
N ALA A 25 -0.54 3.79 15.58
CA ALA A 25 -1.19 5.09 15.42
C ALA A 25 -2.05 5.48 16.64
N SER A 26 -2.44 4.51 17.47
CA SER A 26 -3.19 4.74 18.72
C SER A 26 -2.31 4.72 19.98
N ASP A 27 -1.02 4.43 19.87
CA ASP A 27 -0.08 4.50 21.00
C ASP A 27 0.03 5.96 21.47
N SER A 28 -0.27 6.19 22.75
CA SER A 28 -0.32 7.54 23.33
C SER A 28 1.02 8.28 23.25
N ARG A 29 2.15 7.57 23.27
CA ARG A 29 3.49 8.16 23.12
C ARG A 29 3.73 8.59 21.68
N ILE A 30 3.30 7.80 20.70
CA ILE A 30 3.43 8.17 19.28
C ILE A 30 2.53 9.38 18.98
N LEU A 31 1.28 9.37 19.44
CA LEU A 31 0.35 10.49 19.25
C LEU A 31 0.88 11.81 19.84
N SER A 32 1.48 11.75 21.04
CA SER A 32 2.02 12.95 21.69
C SER A 32 3.37 13.39 21.14
N SER A 33 4.26 12.46 20.79
CA SER A 33 5.63 12.79 20.33
C SER A 33 5.71 13.07 18.83
N CYS A 34 4.76 12.54 18.04
CA CYS A 34 4.79 12.59 16.58
C CYS A 34 3.49 13.21 16.00
N PRO A 35 3.12 14.45 16.36
CA PRO A 35 1.84 15.03 15.96
C PRO A 35 1.65 15.19 14.45
N GLU A 36 2.75 15.32 13.68
CA GLU A 36 2.74 15.50 12.22
C GLU A 36 2.99 14.19 11.45
N ILE A 37 2.94 13.04 12.13
CA ILE A 37 3.18 11.75 11.48
C ILE A 37 2.18 11.52 10.35
N LYS A 38 2.65 11.02 9.21
CA LYS A 38 1.84 10.70 8.04
C LYS A 38 1.89 9.19 7.84
N TRP A 39 0.79 8.51 8.15
CA TRP A 39 0.71 7.08 7.96
C TRP A 39 0.33 6.72 6.53
N HIS A 40 1.16 5.91 5.89
CA HIS A 40 0.93 5.31 4.60
C HIS A 40 0.57 3.83 4.82
N PHE A 41 -0.54 3.38 4.27
CA PHE A 41 -0.84 1.95 4.22
C PHE A 41 -0.35 1.36 2.89
N ILE A 42 0.62 0.46 2.99
CA ILE A 42 1.38 -0.09 1.84
C ILE A 42 1.20 -1.61 1.68
N GLY A 43 0.37 -2.24 2.52
CA GLY A 43 0.02 -3.65 2.42
C GLY A 43 -1.31 -3.90 1.70
N HIS A 44 -1.61 -5.16 1.39
CA HIS A 44 -2.88 -5.49 0.73
C HIS A 44 -4.08 -5.22 1.65
N LEU A 45 -5.03 -4.41 1.17
CA LEU A 45 -6.21 -4.03 1.94
C LEU A 45 -7.40 -4.94 1.64
N GLN A 46 -7.70 -5.83 2.58
CA GLN A 46 -8.92 -6.62 2.52
C GLN A 46 -10.16 -5.75 2.77
N LYS A 47 -11.26 -6.04 2.07
CA LYS A 47 -12.52 -5.25 2.13
C LYS A 47 -13.12 -5.13 3.53
N ASN A 48 -12.97 -6.15 4.37
CA ASN A 48 -13.42 -6.18 5.77
C ASN A 48 -12.60 -5.24 6.67
N ASN A 49 -11.36 -4.96 6.30
CA ASN A 49 -10.43 -4.12 7.06
C ASN A 49 -10.47 -2.64 6.65
N VAL A 50 -11.22 -2.28 5.61
CA VAL A 50 -11.38 -0.88 5.18
C VAL A 50 -11.80 0.01 6.36
N ASN A 51 -12.87 -0.33 7.07
CA ASN A 51 -13.35 0.51 8.17
C ASN A 51 -12.32 0.64 9.31
N LYS A 52 -11.55 -0.42 9.59
CA LYS A 52 -10.47 -0.38 10.59
C LYS A 52 -9.35 0.57 10.13
N LEU A 53 -8.95 0.50 8.86
CA LEU A 53 -7.94 1.38 8.30
C LEU A 53 -8.40 2.85 8.34
N ILE A 54 -9.63 3.12 7.94
CA ILE A 54 -10.18 4.49 7.88
C ILE A 54 -10.25 5.14 9.28
N ALA A 55 -10.36 4.34 10.34
CA ALA A 55 -10.32 4.82 11.72
C ALA A 55 -8.91 5.19 12.24
N VAL A 56 -7.84 4.86 11.50
CA VAL A 56 -6.46 5.18 11.89
C VAL A 56 -6.27 6.70 12.01
N PRO A 57 -5.80 7.20 13.17
CA PRO A 57 -5.39 8.60 13.33
C PRO A 57 -4.24 8.94 12.37
N ASN A 58 -4.27 10.14 11.79
CA ASN A 58 -3.24 10.60 10.85
C ASN A 58 -2.98 9.66 9.66
N LEU A 59 -4.00 8.88 9.24
CA LEU A 59 -3.96 8.18 7.96
C LEU A 59 -3.83 9.22 6.84
N PHE A 60 -2.71 9.18 6.14
CA PHE A 60 -2.37 10.14 5.10
C PHE A 60 -2.60 9.57 3.71
N MET A 61 -2.24 8.30 3.48
CA MET A 61 -2.30 7.68 2.16
C MET A 61 -2.59 6.18 2.21
N LEU A 62 -3.39 5.70 1.24
CA LEU A 62 -3.55 4.27 0.93
C LEU A 62 -2.90 4.00 -0.44
N GLU A 63 -1.80 3.27 -0.47
CA GLU A 63 -1.03 3.07 -1.72
C GLU A 63 -1.46 1.83 -2.52
N THR A 64 -2.34 1.01 -1.96
CA THR A 64 -2.62 -0.36 -2.41
C THR A 64 -4.03 -0.57 -2.96
N VAL A 65 -4.64 0.47 -3.56
CA VAL A 65 -5.94 0.29 -4.23
C VAL A 65 -5.74 -0.58 -5.47
N ASP A 66 -6.32 -1.77 -5.48
CA ASP A 66 -6.12 -2.79 -6.52
C ASP A 66 -7.40 -3.14 -7.30
N SER A 67 -8.49 -2.41 -7.09
CA SER A 67 -9.74 -2.60 -7.82
C SER A 67 -10.72 -1.42 -7.65
N ALA A 68 -11.57 -1.20 -8.65
CA ALA A 68 -12.69 -0.25 -8.55
C ALA A 68 -13.62 -0.57 -7.36
N LYS A 69 -13.87 -1.85 -7.09
CA LYS A 69 -14.69 -2.29 -5.95
C LYS A 69 -14.08 -1.92 -4.60
N LEU A 70 -12.74 -1.98 -4.47
CA LEU A 70 -12.06 -1.53 -3.27
C LEU A 70 -12.13 0.00 -3.17
N ALA A 71 -11.88 0.73 -4.27
CA ALA A 71 -12.00 2.18 -4.31
C ALA A 71 -13.40 2.66 -3.87
N ASP A 72 -14.48 2.05 -4.37
CA ASP A 72 -15.85 2.38 -3.98
C ASP A 72 -16.07 2.19 -2.47
N LYS A 73 -15.55 1.10 -1.92
CA LYS A 73 -15.68 0.78 -0.50
C LYS A 73 -14.91 1.78 0.37
N VAL A 74 -13.69 2.13 -0.02
CA VAL A 74 -12.85 3.12 0.66
C VAL A 74 -13.51 4.49 0.59
N ASN A 75 -13.97 4.91 -0.59
CA ASN A 75 -14.69 6.17 -0.81
C ASN A 75 -15.91 6.28 0.11
N ALA A 76 -16.78 5.27 0.11
CA ALA A 76 -17.97 5.26 0.94
C ALA A 76 -17.66 5.26 2.45
N SER A 77 -16.57 4.61 2.86
CA SER A 77 -16.15 4.60 4.27
C SER A 77 -15.54 5.94 4.69
N TRP A 78 -14.70 6.55 3.85
CA TRP A 78 -14.13 7.87 4.09
C TRP A 78 -15.20 8.97 4.14
N GLN A 79 -16.18 8.90 3.24
CA GLN A 79 -17.32 9.82 3.26
C GLN A 79 -18.11 9.73 4.58
N LYS A 80 -18.33 8.52 5.10
CA LYS A 80 -19.01 8.30 6.39
C LYS A 80 -18.20 8.78 7.60
N LYS A 81 -16.86 8.78 7.50
CA LYS A 81 -15.98 9.37 8.53
C LYS A 81 -16.20 10.88 8.66
N GLY A 82 -16.70 11.54 7.63
CA GLY A 82 -17.00 12.99 7.66
C GLY A 82 -15.77 13.88 7.58
N SER A 83 -14.64 13.36 7.06
CA SER A 83 -13.44 14.15 6.81
C SER A 83 -13.72 15.20 5.72
N SER A 84 -13.29 16.45 5.95
CA SER A 84 -13.32 17.50 4.94
C SER A 84 -12.26 17.30 3.85
N GLU A 85 -11.14 16.67 4.19
CA GLU A 85 -10.08 16.34 3.24
C GLU A 85 -10.36 15.00 2.55
N ARG A 86 -9.98 14.91 1.26
CA ARG A 86 -10.01 13.67 0.48
C ARG A 86 -8.83 12.77 0.88
N LEU A 87 -9.07 11.47 1.02
CA LEU A 87 -7.99 10.51 1.29
C LEU A 87 -7.11 10.37 0.05
N LYS A 88 -5.79 10.58 0.18
CA LYS A 88 -4.86 10.30 -0.90
C LYS A 88 -4.77 8.80 -1.14
N ILE A 89 -4.85 8.41 -2.40
CA ILE A 89 -4.73 7.01 -2.82
C ILE A 89 -3.78 6.87 -4.00
N MET A 90 -3.04 5.76 -4.02
CA MET A 90 -2.38 5.27 -5.23
C MET A 90 -3.03 3.96 -5.68
N VAL A 91 -2.88 3.66 -6.96
CA VAL A 91 -3.33 2.41 -7.56
C VAL A 91 -2.15 1.45 -7.66
N GLN A 92 -2.28 0.28 -7.05
CA GLN A 92 -1.27 -0.78 -7.15
C GLN A 92 -1.45 -1.57 -8.44
N VAL A 93 -0.36 -1.71 -9.20
CA VAL A 93 -0.31 -2.49 -10.43
C VAL A 93 0.61 -3.70 -10.22
N ASN A 94 0.15 -4.89 -10.64
CA ASN A 94 0.99 -6.07 -10.68
C ASN A 94 1.82 -6.06 -11.97
N THR A 95 2.98 -5.41 -11.92
CA THR A 95 3.89 -5.31 -13.07
C THR A 95 4.65 -6.61 -13.35
N SER A 96 4.88 -7.45 -12.33
CA SER A 96 5.67 -8.68 -12.47
C SER A 96 4.89 -9.84 -13.06
N ARG A 97 3.55 -9.71 -13.12
CA ARG A 97 2.62 -10.72 -13.66
C ARG A 97 2.65 -12.04 -12.90
N GLU A 98 3.13 -12.02 -11.66
CA GLU A 98 3.07 -13.18 -10.77
C GLU A 98 1.67 -13.27 -10.15
N ASP A 99 0.97 -14.39 -10.34
CA ASP A 99 -0.37 -14.62 -9.78
C ASP A 99 -0.43 -14.55 -8.24
N SER A 100 0.72 -14.74 -7.59
CA SER A 100 0.87 -14.64 -6.13
C SER A 100 0.88 -13.21 -5.61
N LYS A 101 0.99 -12.20 -6.49
CA LYS A 101 1.09 -10.79 -6.11
C LYS A 101 -0.21 -10.03 -6.36
N HIS A 102 -0.49 -9.11 -5.44
CA HIS A 102 -1.63 -8.22 -5.52
C HIS A 102 -1.38 -7.06 -6.49
N GLY A 103 -2.45 -6.42 -6.92
CA GLY A 103 -2.44 -5.30 -7.85
C GLY A 103 -3.27 -5.59 -9.10
N LEU A 104 -3.62 -4.51 -9.80
CA LEU A 104 -4.34 -4.60 -11.07
C LEU A 104 -3.46 -5.24 -12.14
N PRO A 105 -4.06 -5.99 -13.09
CA PRO A 105 -3.43 -6.22 -14.37
C PRO A 105 -3.10 -4.86 -15.03
N PRO A 106 -1.93 -4.71 -15.68
CA PRO A 106 -1.53 -3.46 -16.34
C PRO A 106 -2.61 -2.85 -17.25
N GLY A 107 -3.35 -3.70 -18.00
CA GLY A 107 -4.40 -3.26 -18.91
C GLY A 107 -5.66 -2.68 -18.24
N GLU A 108 -5.85 -2.87 -16.94
CA GLU A 108 -7.00 -2.34 -16.17
C GLU A 108 -6.68 -1.02 -15.44
N THR A 109 -5.44 -0.53 -15.54
CA THR A 109 -4.97 0.66 -14.81
C THR A 109 -5.79 1.90 -15.17
N VAL A 110 -5.88 2.21 -16.46
CA VAL A 110 -6.56 3.44 -16.94
C VAL A 110 -8.05 3.44 -16.62
N THR A 111 -8.73 2.32 -16.83
CA THR A 111 -10.16 2.19 -16.56
C THR A 111 -10.46 2.32 -15.07
N THR A 112 -9.60 1.77 -14.21
CA THR A 112 -9.77 1.88 -12.75
C THR A 112 -9.53 3.30 -12.25
N VAL A 113 -8.49 3.99 -12.74
CA VAL A 113 -8.25 5.39 -12.37
C VAL A 113 -9.37 6.29 -12.88
N ALA A 114 -9.86 6.09 -14.10
CA ALA A 114 -11.02 6.83 -14.63
C ALA A 114 -12.25 6.65 -13.73
N HIS A 115 -12.51 5.43 -13.27
CA HIS A 115 -13.58 5.14 -12.30
C HIS A 115 -13.37 5.93 -11.00
N ILE A 116 -12.17 5.93 -10.43
CA ILE A 116 -11.87 6.66 -9.20
C ILE A 116 -12.14 8.16 -9.36
N LEU A 117 -11.65 8.77 -10.44
CA LEU A 117 -11.83 10.20 -10.71
C LEU A 117 -13.31 10.58 -10.86
N GLN A 118 -14.12 9.71 -11.47
CA GLN A 118 -15.53 10.00 -11.75
C GLN A 118 -16.48 9.62 -10.62
N LYS A 119 -16.17 8.59 -9.83
CA LYS A 119 -17.10 7.95 -8.89
C LYS A 119 -16.66 8.03 -7.44
N CYS A 120 -15.42 8.41 -7.15
CA CYS A 120 -14.89 8.44 -5.79
C CYS A 120 -14.53 9.87 -5.33
N PRO A 121 -15.52 10.76 -5.09
CA PRO A 121 -15.26 12.17 -4.74
C PRO A 121 -14.52 12.35 -3.41
N SER A 122 -14.57 11.36 -2.51
CA SER A 122 -13.89 11.40 -1.21
C SER A 122 -12.43 10.92 -1.28
N LEU A 123 -11.97 10.46 -2.45
CA LEU A 123 -10.61 10.00 -2.68
C LEU A 123 -9.87 10.95 -3.61
N HIS A 124 -8.59 11.17 -3.38
CA HIS A 124 -7.68 11.92 -4.23
C HIS A 124 -6.68 10.94 -4.82
N PHE A 125 -6.83 10.60 -6.11
CA PHE A 125 -5.82 9.82 -6.84
C PHE A 125 -4.55 10.66 -6.98
N VAL A 126 -3.41 10.14 -6.50
CA VAL A 126 -2.12 10.84 -6.55
C VAL A 126 -1.04 10.10 -7.33
N GLY A 127 -1.21 8.82 -7.65
CA GLY A 127 -0.11 8.06 -8.26
C GLY A 127 -0.36 6.58 -8.48
N LEU A 128 0.65 5.93 -9.04
CA LEU A 128 0.72 4.48 -9.23
C LEU A 128 1.76 3.87 -8.30
N MET A 129 1.54 2.62 -7.90
CA MET A 129 2.45 1.87 -7.05
C MET A 129 2.74 0.50 -7.68
N THR A 130 3.98 0.04 -7.61
CA THR A 130 4.32 -1.38 -7.81
C THR A 130 5.27 -1.87 -6.74
N ILE A 131 5.11 -3.16 -6.41
CA ILE A 131 6.11 -3.92 -5.64
C ILE A 131 7.21 -4.43 -6.57
N GLY A 132 6.86 -4.80 -7.81
CA GLY A 132 7.77 -5.42 -8.76
C GLY A 132 8.22 -6.82 -8.36
N SER A 133 9.06 -7.42 -9.18
CA SER A 133 9.77 -8.68 -8.96
C SER A 133 10.87 -8.50 -7.92
N PHE A 134 11.10 -9.52 -7.09
CA PHE A 134 12.20 -9.46 -6.14
C PHE A 134 13.54 -9.68 -6.85
N GLY A 135 14.54 -8.87 -6.49
CA GLY A 135 15.93 -9.16 -6.82
C GLY A 135 16.28 -9.10 -8.31
N HIS A 136 15.70 -8.16 -9.06
CA HIS A 136 16.12 -7.93 -10.45
C HIS A 136 17.61 -7.57 -10.51
N ASP A 137 18.35 -8.26 -11.38
CA ASP A 137 19.77 -7.98 -11.61
C ASP A 137 19.92 -6.77 -12.56
N LEU A 138 20.36 -5.65 -12.00
CA LEU A 138 20.59 -4.41 -12.75
C LEU A 138 21.70 -4.54 -13.80
N SER A 139 22.56 -5.56 -13.74
CA SER A 139 23.52 -5.86 -14.81
C SER A 139 22.82 -6.24 -16.13
N GLN A 140 21.58 -6.73 -16.06
CA GLN A 140 20.73 -7.07 -17.20
C GLN A 140 19.95 -5.86 -17.76
N GLY A 141 20.23 -4.66 -17.25
CA GLY A 141 19.56 -3.42 -17.63
C GLY A 141 18.51 -2.98 -16.61
N PRO A 142 17.74 -1.92 -16.93
CA PRO A 142 16.81 -1.32 -15.99
C PRO A 142 15.71 -2.31 -15.59
N ASN A 143 15.31 -2.28 -14.32
CA ASN A 143 14.23 -3.11 -13.81
C ASN A 143 12.96 -2.99 -14.69
N PRO A 144 12.51 -4.08 -15.35
CA PRO A 144 11.39 -4.03 -16.29
C PRO A 144 10.06 -3.68 -15.60
N ASP A 145 9.92 -3.97 -14.32
CA ASP A 145 8.74 -3.60 -13.54
C ASP A 145 8.60 -2.08 -13.39
N PHE A 146 9.71 -1.40 -13.17
CA PHE A 146 9.73 0.07 -13.06
C PHE A 146 9.46 0.70 -14.43
N GLN A 147 10.07 0.16 -15.49
CA GLN A 147 9.82 0.63 -16.86
C GLN A 147 8.35 0.47 -17.25
N LEU A 148 7.72 -0.65 -16.89
CA LEU A 148 6.30 -0.87 -17.13
C LEU A 148 5.46 0.16 -16.38
N LEU A 149 5.72 0.41 -15.08
CA LEU A 149 4.97 1.38 -14.30
C LEU A 149 5.08 2.81 -14.86
N ILE A 150 6.28 3.21 -15.30
CA ILE A 150 6.52 4.50 -15.96
C ILE A 150 5.68 4.61 -17.25
N SER A 151 5.69 3.57 -18.09
CA SER A 151 4.90 3.55 -19.33
C SER A 151 3.39 3.64 -19.05
N LEU A 152 2.91 2.98 -18.00
CA LEU A 152 1.52 3.01 -17.58
C LEU A 152 1.12 4.39 -17.07
N ARG A 153 2.02 5.08 -16.35
CA ARG A 153 1.78 6.48 -15.97
C ARG A 153 1.62 7.35 -17.21
N GLN A 154 2.48 7.21 -18.21
CA GLN A 154 2.37 8.01 -19.43
C GLN A 154 1.05 7.73 -20.16
N ASP A 155 0.73 6.47 -20.41
CA ASP A 155 -0.53 6.06 -21.08
C ASP A 155 -1.76 6.56 -20.32
N LEU A 156 -1.74 6.49 -18.99
CA LEU A 156 -2.77 7.01 -18.12
C LEU A 156 -2.92 8.53 -18.26
N CYS A 157 -1.81 9.27 -18.18
CA CYS A 157 -1.78 10.72 -18.25
C CYS A 157 -2.32 11.20 -19.60
N ASP A 158 -1.89 10.58 -20.70
CA ASP A 158 -2.32 10.91 -22.05
C ASP A 158 -3.83 10.65 -22.24
N LYS A 159 -4.32 9.48 -21.81
CA LYS A 159 -5.73 9.09 -22.00
C LYS A 159 -6.71 9.86 -21.12
N LEU A 160 -6.28 10.24 -19.92
CA LEU A 160 -7.12 10.94 -18.95
C LEU A 160 -6.84 12.45 -18.89
N ASN A 161 -5.90 12.94 -19.71
CA ASN A 161 -5.48 14.33 -19.78
C ASN A 161 -5.06 14.88 -18.40
N ILE A 162 -4.21 14.12 -17.70
CA ILE A 162 -3.64 14.47 -16.39
C ILE A 162 -2.18 14.86 -16.61
N PRO A 163 -1.69 15.98 -16.06
CA PRO A 163 -0.27 16.32 -16.11
C PRO A 163 0.58 15.20 -15.47
N THR A 164 1.70 14.84 -16.10
CA THR A 164 2.52 13.71 -15.62
C THR A 164 3.16 13.99 -14.26
N GLU A 165 3.44 15.26 -13.97
CA GLU A 165 3.95 15.77 -12.69
C GLU A 165 2.95 15.60 -11.53
N ASP A 166 1.65 15.47 -11.82
CA ASP A 166 0.60 15.24 -10.83
C ASP A 166 0.42 13.75 -10.50
N VAL A 167 1.13 12.85 -11.19
CA VAL A 167 1.05 11.40 -11.00
C VAL A 167 2.37 10.85 -10.46
N GLU A 168 2.37 10.62 -9.15
CA GLU A 168 3.48 10.03 -8.40
C GLU A 168 3.72 8.56 -8.77
N LEU A 169 4.95 8.09 -8.56
CA LEU A 169 5.36 6.70 -8.72
C LEU A 169 5.93 6.18 -7.39
N SER A 170 5.23 5.23 -6.77
CA SER A 170 5.70 4.50 -5.59
C SER A 170 6.33 3.17 -6.01
N MET A 171 7.65 3.16 -6.12
CA MET A 171 8.45 1.99 -6.50
C MET A 171 9.87 2.09 -5.95
N GLY A 172 10.50 0.95 -5.69
CA GLY A 172 11.79 0.88 -5.01
C GLY A 172 11.67 0.62 -3.51
N MET A 173 12.47 -0.33 -3.05
CA MET A 173 12.61 -0.78 -1.66
C MET A 173 14.09 -0.77 -1.26
N SER A 174 14.42 -1.27 -0.07
CA SER A 174 15.77 -1.24 0.49
C SER A 174 16.91 -1.64 -0.47
N THR A 175 16.65 -2.57 -1.39
CA THR A 175 17.67 -3.15 -2.29
C THR A 175 17.79 -2.46 -3.65
N ASP A 176 16.79 -1.68 -4.06
CA ASP A 176 16.69 -1.14 -5.42
C ASP A 176 16.19 0.32 -5.48
N PHE A 177 16.08 1.00 -4.33
CA PHE A 177 15.60 2.38 -4.25
C PHE A 177 16.46 3.38 -5.05
N GLN A 178 17.78 3.17 -5.15
CA GLN A 178 18.67 4.06 -5.91
C GLN A 178 18.30 4.03 -7.39
N HIS A 179 18.21 2.83 -7.97
CA HIS A 179 17.75 2.63 -9.35
C HIS A 179 16.32 3.16 -9.53
N ALA A 180 15.42 2.93 -8.57
CA ALA A 180 14.07 3.45 -8.63
C ALA A 180 14.03 4.99 -8.75
N ILE A 181 14.87 5.70 -7.98
CA ILE A 181 15.00 7.17 -8.05
C ILE A 181 15.56 7.58 -9.42
N GLU A 182 16.60 6.92 -9.92
CA GLU A 182 17.22 7.21 -11.22
C GLU A 182 16.22 7.13 -12.38
N VAL A 183 15.26 6.19 -12.32
CA VAL A 183 14.22 6.03 -13.33
C VAL A 183 12.93 6.82 -13.05
N GLY A 184 12.90 7.64 -12.00
CA GLY A 184 11.82 8.60 -11.75
C GLY A 184 10.78 8.21 -10.69
N SER A 185 11.14 7.34 -9.73
CA SER A 185 10.34 7.11 -8.53
C SER A 185 10.22 8.40 -7.70
N THR A 186 9.02 8.71 -7.24
CA THR A 186 8.74 9.82 -6.33
C THR A 186 8.58 9.35 -4.89
N ASN A 187 8.31 8.06 -4.66
CA ASN A 187 8.21 7.45 -3.35
C ASN A 187 8.98 6.12 -3.31
N VAL A 188 10.00 6.04 -2.45
CA VAL A 188 10.73 4.79 -2.15
C VAL A 188 10.37 4.30 -0.75
N ARG A 189 10.27 2.97 -0.58
CA ARG A 189 9.79 2.33 0.65
C ARG A 189 10.92 1.57 1.34
N ILE A 190 11.67 2.26 2.20
CA ILE A 190 12.89 1.74 2.82
C ILE A 190 12.60 1.26 4.25
N GLY A 191 12.85 -0.02 4.51
CA GLY A 191 12.63 -0.66 5.81
C GLY A 191 13.94 -1.10 6.47
N SER A 192 14.45 -2.26 6.04
CA SER A 192 15.62 -2.91 6.63
C SER A 192 16.88 -2.04 6.66
N THR A 193 17.10 -1.19 5.66
CA THR A 193 18.25 -0.26 5.63
C THR A 193 18.20 0.76 6.78
N ILE A 194 17.01 1.15 7.25
CA ILE A 194 16.83 2.14 8.33
C ILE A 194 16.69 1.46 9.69
N PHE A 195 15.91 0.38 9.74
CA PHE A 195 15.43 -0.22 10.99
C PHE A 195 16.07 -1.57 11.32
N GLY A 196 16.92 -2.10 10.44
CA GLY A 196 17.46 -3.45 10.56
C GLY A 196 16.47 -4.55 10.16
N GLU A 197 16.91 -5.80 10.33
CA GLU A 197 16.12 -6.98 10.01
C GLU A 197 14.86 -7.09 10.87
N ARG A 198 13.78 -7.59 10.27
CA ARG A 198 12.51 -7.76 10.98
C ARG A 198 12.57 -9.00 11.87
N ASP A 199 12.23 -8.82 13.15
CA ASP A 199 12.00 -9.94 14.05
C ASP A 199 10.61 -10.56 13.78
N TYR A 200 10.60 -11.70 13.10
CA TYR A 200 9.37 -12.44 12.75
C TYR A 200 8.81 -13.30 13.90
N SER A 201 9.47 -13.34 15.06
CA SER A 201 8.98 -14.12 16.22
C SER A 201 7.71 -13.53 16.85
N LYS A 202 7.39 -12.26 16.58
CA LYS A 202 6.25 -11.51 17.13
C LYS A 202 5.18 -11.19 16.07
N LYS A 203 4.78 -12.16 15.23
CA LYS A 203 3.66 -11.93 14.30
C LYS A 203 2.38 -11.61 15.09
N PRO A 204 1.69 -10.49 14.81
CA PRO A 204 0.32 -10.32 15.28
C PRO A 204 -0.52 -11.45 14.71
N SER A 205 -1.38 -12.06 15.55
CA SER A 205 -2.26 -13.14 15.12
C SER A 205 -3.08 -12.65 13.92
N SER A 206 -2.83 -13.24 12.75
CA SER A 206 -3.45 -12.88 11.48
C SER A 206 -4.97 -12.86 11.56
N ASP A 207 -5.60 -11.89 10.89
CA ASP A 207 -6.99 -12.00 10.43
C ASP A 207 -7.11 -13.32 9.65
N LYS A 208 -7.61 -14.37 10.32
CA LYS A 208 -7.77 -15.69 9.71
C LYS A 208 -8.88 -15.62 8.66
N THR A 209 -8.54 -15.98 7.43
CA THR A 209 -9.53 -16.33 6.41
C THR A 209 -10.40 -17.50 6.87
N PRO A 210 -11.73 -17.52 6.60
CA PRO A 210 -12.62 -18.61 7.02
C PRO A 210 -12.23 -20.01 6.48
N ARG A 211 -11.36 -20.08 5.45
CA ARG A 211 -10.90 -21.34 4.85
C ARG A 211 -9.97 -22.15 5.76
N GLU A 212 -9.18 -21.51 6.62
CA GLU A 212 -8.22 -22.23 7.49
C GLU A 212 -8.85 -22.84 8.76
N ILE A 213 -10.13 -22.53 9.04
CA ILE A 213 -10.84 -23.09 10.20
C ILE A 213 -11.43 -24.48 9.87
N LYS A 214 -11.62 -24.81 8.58
CA LYS A 214 -12.16 -26.12 8.18
C LYS A 214 -11.12 -27.25 8.27
N ASP A 215 -9.87 -27.01 7.88
CA ASP A 215 -8.84 -28.07 7.87
C ASP A 215 -8.39 -28.52 9.28
N LYS A 216 -8.69 -27.75 10.33
CA LYS A 216 -8.37 -28.16 11.71
C LYS A 216 -9.48 -28.95 12.41
N ARG A 217 -10.68 -29.06 11.83
CA ARG A 217 -11.80 -29.82 12.42
C ARG A 217 -11.95 -31.23 11.86
N GLU A 218 -11.26 -31.57 10.77
CA GLU A 218 -11.36 -32.90 10.14
C GLU A 218 -10.27 -33.90 10.60
N ASN A 219 -9.30 -33.47 11.40
CA ASN A 219 -8.22 -34.34 11.93
C ASN A 219 -8.24 -34.49 13.46
N LEU A 220 -9.40 -34.84 14.03
CA LEU A 220 -9.45 -35.42 15.38
C LEU A 220 -9.64 -36.94 15.22
N PRO A 221 -8.65 -37.78 15.56
CA PRO A 221 -8.84 -39.22 15.58
C PRO A 221 -9.82 -39.56 16.70
N VAL A 222 -10.91 -40.23 16.33
CA VAL A 222 -11.80 -40.94 17.26
C VAL A 222 -10.95 -42.02 17.92
N GLN A 223 -10.62 -41.85 19.20
CA GLN A 223 -10.13 -42.94 20.03
C GLN A 223 -11.35 -43.66 20.63
N GLU A 224 -11.56 -44.89 20.16
CA GLU A 224 -12.41 -45.89 20.80
C GLU A 224 -11.75 -46.42 22.09
N HIS A 225 -12.62 -46.70 23.06
CA HIS A 225 -12.47 -47.40 24.35
C HIS A 225 -12.34 -46.54 25.60
#